data_AF-A0AAW8KTL7-F1
#
_entry.id   AF-A0AAW8KTL7-F1
#
_cell.length_a   1.000
_cell.length_b   1.000
_cell.length_c   1.000
_cell.angle_alpha   90.00
_cell.angle_beta   90.00
_cell.angle_gamma   90.00
#
_symmetry.space_group_name_H-M   'P 1'
#
loop_
_entity.id
_entity.type
_entity.pdbx_description
1 polymer ?
#
loop_
_entity_poly.entity_id
_entity_poly.type
_entity_poly.pdbx_seq_one_letter_code
_entity_poly.pdbx_strand_id
1 'polypeptide(L)'
;ANIPFVLRPKQVELVDWLLERESTQTHGLIEKSRDEGMSYVVLGFFLHRWLFVEGFAGGVGSRKEELVDQKGDPKTLFHKVRDMFSKMP
;
A
#
# COMPACT_ATOMS: atom_id res chain seq x y z
N ALA A 1 -14.35 13.84 5.67
CA ALA A 1 -14.96 12.83 6.57
C ALA A 1 -14.05 11.61 6.57
N ASN A 2 -13.72 11.07 7.75
CA ASN A 2 -12.95 9.82 7.85
C ASN A 2 -13.93 8.65 7.73
N ILE A 3 -14.04 8.10 6.53
CA ILE A 3 -14.85 6.91 6.25
C ILE A 3 -13.92 5.70 6.35
N PRO A 4 -14.31 4.62 7.04
CA PRO A 4 -13.52 3.39 7.10
C PRO A 4 -13.22 2.84 5.70
N PHE A 5 -11.95 2.47 5.46
CA PHE A 5 -11.55 1.78 4.23
C PHE A 5 -11.89 0.28 4.35
N VAL A 6 -13.07 -0.10 3.86
CA VAL A 6 -13.54 -1.49 3.88
C VAL A 6 -13.00 -2.23 2.65
N LEU A 7 -12.21 -3.28 2.87
CA LEU A 7 -11.63 -4.08 1.79
C LEU A 7 -12.71 -4.87 1.05
N ARG A 8 -12.63 -4.88 -0.29
CA ARG A 8 -13.40 -5.77 -1.16
C ARG A 8 -12.81 -7.19 -1.12
N PRO A 9 -13.56 -8.24 -1.50
CA PRO A 9 -13.07 -9.63 -1.44
C PRO A 9 -11.69 -9.84 -2.10
N LYS A 10 -11.49 -9.34 -3.33
CA LYS A 10 -10.19 -9.44 -4.02
C LYS A 10 -9.06 -8.64 -3.38
N GLN A 11 -9.38 -7.60 -2.61
CA GLN A 11 -8.38 -6.84 -1.86
C GLN A 11 -7.99 -7.57 -0.56
N VAL A 12 -8.91 -8.33 0.05
CA VAL A 12 -8.57 -9.25 1.16
C VAL A 12 -7.63 -10.34 0.65
N GLU A 13 -7.97 -10.99 -0.48
CA GLU A 13 -7.10 -11.99 -1.11
C GLU A 13 -5.70 -11.42 -1.43
N LEU A 14 -5.62 -10.14 -1.85
CA LEU A 14 -4.35 -9.46 -2.08
C LEU A 14 -3.53 -9.34 -0.78
N VAL A 15 -4.16 -9.03 0.36
CA VAL A 15 -3.44 -8.94 1.65
C VAL A 15 -2.93 -10.32 2.07
N ASP A 16 -3.74 -11.37 1.94
CA ASP A 16 -3.33 -12.74 2.26
C ASP A 16 -2.18 -13.20 1.36
N TRP A 17 -2.23 -12.85 0.08
CA TRP A 17 -1.16 -13.14 -0.86
C TRP A 17 0.14 -12.37 -0.54
N LEU A 18 0.04 -11.09 -0.15
CA LEU A 18 1.21 -10.31 0.29
C LEU A 18 1.84 -10.89 1.57
N LEU A 19 1.02 -11.33 2.53
CA LEU A 19 1.46 -12.05 3.73
C LEU A 19 2.25 -13.31 3.36
N GLU A 20 1.74 -14.11 2.42
CA GLU A 20 2.40 -15.33 1.94
C GLU A 20 3.74 -15.01 1.25
N ARG A 21 3.81 -13.98 0.39
CA ARG A 21 5.06 -13.54 -0.25
C ARG A 21 6.09 -13.05 0.77
N GLU A 22 5.65 -12.29 1.77
CA GLU A 22 6.48 -11.85 2.89
C GLU A 22 7.02 -13.05 3.70
N SER A 23 6.17 -14.01 4.08
CA SER A 23 6.62 -15.15 4.90
C SER A 23 7.53 -16.11 4.13
N THR A 24 7.35 -16.23 2.82
CA THR A 24 8.15 -17.13 1.97
C THR A 24 9.36 -16.44 1.32
N GLN A 25 9.49 -15.12 1.47
CA GLN A 25 10.52 -14.30 0.83
C GLN A 25 10.56 -14.49 -0.69
N THR A 26 9.38 -14.54 -1.33
CA THR A 26 9.25 -14.77 -2.76
C THR A 26 8.78 -13.52 -3.50
N HIS A 27 9.20 -13.39 -4.76
CA HIS A 27 8.72 -12.33 -5.65
C HIS A 27 7.28 -12.60 -6.10
N GLY A 28 6.59 -11.52 -6.48
CA GLY A 28 5.25 -11.60 -6.99
C GLY A 28 4.99 -10.56 -8.08
N LEU A 29 4.13 -10.93 -9.03
CA LEU A 29 3.65 -10.07 -10.11
C LEU A 29 2.14 -10.07 -10.08
N ILE A 30 1.54 -8.89 -10.15
CA ILE A 30 0.09 -8.76 -10.25
C ILE A 30 -0.26 -7.99 -11.51
N GLU A 31 -0.93 -8.66 -12.44
CA GLU A 31 -1.64 -8.00 -13.51
C GLU A 31 -2.96 -7.46 -12.97
N LYS A 32 -3.20 -6.17 -13.16
CA LYS A 32 -4.34 -5.49 -12.53
C LYS A 32 -5.15 -4.63 -13.48
N SER A 33 -6.48 -4.64 -13.30
CA SER A 33 -7.40 -3.68 -13.89
C SER A 33 -7.22 -2.27 -13.30
N ARG A 34 -7.68 -1.24 -14.03
CA ARG A 34 -7.65 0.15 -13.54
C ARG A 34 -8.67 0.36 -12.42
N ASP A 35 -8.42 1.35 -11.58
CA ASP A 35 -9.35 1.84 -10.56
C ASP A 35 -9.74 0.84 -9.45
N GLU A 36 -8.91 -0.18 -9.21
CA GLU A 36 -9.16 -1.19 -8.17
C GLU A 36 -8.64 -0.80 -6.77
N GLY A 37 -8.09 0.40 -6.60
CA GLY A 37 -7.54 0.86 -5.32
C GLY A 37 -6.33 0.05 -4.82
N MET A 38 -5.70 -0.77 -5.66
CA MET A 38 -4.62 -1.68 -5.25
C MET A 38 -3.43 -0.96 -4.60
N SER A 39 -3.04 0.22 -5.10
CA SER A 39 -1.95 0.97 -4.47
C SER A 39 -2.26 1.33 -3.02
N TYR A 40 -3.52 1.63 -2.67
CA TYR A 40 -3.88 1.89 -1.28
C TYR A 40 -3.75 0.65 -0.41
N VAL A 41 -4.17 -0.52 -0.92
CA VAL A 41 -4.07 -1.80 -0.19
C VAL A 41 -2.61 -2.17 0.07
N VAL A 42 -1.76 -2.13 -0.97
CA VAL A 42 -0.32 -2.43 -0.85
C VAL A 42 0.38 -1.45 0.08
N LEU A 43 0.09 -0.16 -0.04
CA LEU A 43 0.70 0.85 0.83
C LEU A 43 0.19 0.78 2.27
N GLY A 44 -1.07 0.38 2.48
CA GLY A 44 -1.63 0.10 3.81
C GLY A 44 -0.96 -1.11 4.45
N PHE A 45 -0.68 -2.16 3.68
CA PHE A 45 0.14 -3.29 4.11
C PHE A 45 1.53 -2.82 4.55
N PHE A 46 2.22 -2.01 3.71
CA PHE A 46 3.54 -1.46 4.04
C PHE A 46 3.50 -0.61 5.30
N LEU A 47 2.50 0.26 5.43
CA LEU A 47 2.29 1.10 6.61
C LEU A 47 2.11 0.25 7.87
N HIS A 48 1.29 -0.81 7.82
CA HIS A 48 1.12 -1.74 8.93
C HIS A 48 2.46 -2.37 9.33
N ARG A 49 3.25 -2.88 8.37
CA ARG A 49 4.54 -3.50 8.68
C ARG A 49 5.51 -2.49 9.28
N TRP A 50 5.55 -1.28 8.73
CA TRP A 50 6.40 -0.21 9.25
C TRP A 50 6.05 0.16 10.71
N LEU A 51 4.78 0.07 11.10
CA LEU A 51 4.34 0.38 12.46
C LEU A 51 4.52 -0.77 13.46
N PHE A 52 4.38 -2.03 13.00
CA PHE A 52 4.22 -3.18 13.90
C PHE A 52 5.25 -4.30 13.73
N VAL A 53 6.12 -4.23 12.72
CA VAL A 53 7.18 -5.22 12.48
C VAL A 53 8.53 -4.54 12.66
N GLU A 54 9.21 -4.89 13.74
CA GLU A 54 10.54 -4.35 14.06
C GLU A 54 11.54 -4.63 12.93
N GLY A 55 12.31 -3.61 12.56
CA GLY A 55 13.30 -3.71 11.49
C GLY A 55 12.72 -3.73 10.07
N PHE A 56 11.41 -3.55 9.89
CA PHE A 56 10.82 -3.48 8.56
C PHE A 56 11.31 -2.24 7.78
N ALA A 57 11.81 -2.49 6.56
CA ALA A 57 12.14 -1.47 5.58
C ALA A 57 11.46 -1.80 4.24
N GLY A 58 10.51 -0.97 3.82
CA GLY A 58 9.75 -1.15 2.57
C GLY A 58 10.09 -0.08 1.53
N GLY A 59 10.58 -0.50 0.37
CA GLY A 59 10.82 0.37 -0.78
C GLY A 59 9.63 0.40 -1.73
N VAL A 60 9.28 1.59 -2.24
CA VAL A 60 8.24 1.75 -3.26
C VAL A 60 8.79 2.51 -4.46
N GLY A 61 8.35 2.11 -5.66
CA GLY A 61 8.82 2.68 -6.92
C GLY A 61 7.69 2.87 -7.90
N SER A 62 7.90 3.79 -8.84
CA SER A 62 7.02 4.02 -9.98
C SER A 62 7.86 4.30 -11.22
N ARG A 63 7.23 4.29 -12.39
CA ARG A 63 7.88 4.59 -13.68
C ARG A 63 8.47 6.01 -13.76
N LYS A 64 8.04 6.92 -12.88
CA LYS A 64 8.53 8.30 -12.76
C LYS A 64 8.61 8.68 -11.30
N GLU A 65 9.62 9.46 -10.95
CA GLU A 65 9.83 9.98 -9.59
C GLU A 65 8.64 10.82 -9.09
N GLU A 66 8.08 11.68 -9.95
CA GLU A 66 6.90 12.50 -9.63
C GLU A 66 5.66 11.68 -9.22
N LEU A 67 5.58 10.41 -9.65
CA LEU A 67 4.50 9.49 -9.27
C LEU A 67 4.79 8.77 -7.94
N VAL A 68 6.04 8.78 -7.48
CA VAL A 68 6.45 8.27 -6.17
C VAL A 68 6.07 9.29 -5.11
N ASP A 69 6.56 10.53 -5.23
CA ASP A 69 6.24 11.61 -4.31
C ASP A 69 6.20 12.98 -5.01
N GLN A 70 5.10 13.69 -4.81
CA GLN A 70 4.93 15.08 -5.22
C GLN A 70 4.04 15.76 -4.20
N LYS A 71 4.55 16.85 -3.60
CA LYS A 71 3.82 17.58 -2.56
C LYS A 71 2.48 18.07 -3.09
N GLY A 72 1.40 17.68 -2.40
CA GLY A 72 0.04 18.08 -2.74
C GLY A 72 -0.65 17.22 -3.80
N ASP A 73 0.03 16.26 -4.45
CA ASP A 73 -0.62 15.36 -5.41
C ASP A 73 -1.11 14.07 -4.75
N PRO A 74 -2.44 13.86 -4.63
CA PRO A 74 -3.03 12.67 -4.03
C PRO A 74 -2.83 11.37 -4.83
N LYS A 75 -2.34 11.46 -6.07
CA LYS A 75 -2.09 10.28 -6.91
C LYS A 75 -0.79 9.57 -6.54
N THR A 76 0.14 10.28 -5.90
CA THR A 76 1.48 9.78 -5.57
C THR A 76 1.45 8.74 -4.46
N LEU A 77 2.43 7.84 -4.45
CA LEU A 77 2.50 6.75 -3.47
C LEU A 77 2.69 7.29 -2.05
N PHE A 78 3.62 8.21 -1.87
CA PHE A 78 3.92 8.79 -0.56
C PHE A 78 2.77 9.65 -0.02
N HIS A 79 1.98 10.31 -0.88
CA HIS A 79 0.78 10.98 -0.41
C HIS A 79 -0.21 9.99 0.22
N LYS A 80 -0.46 8.84 -0.41
CA LYS A 80 -1.40 7.82 0.10
C LYS A 80 -0.98 7.30 1.47
N VAL A 81 0.31 7.04 1.68
CA VAL A 81 0.84 6.63 2.99
C VAL A 81 0.61 7.72 4.03
N ARG A 82 0.97 8.97 3.72
CA ARG A 82 0.77 10.12 4.62
C ARG A 82 -0.71 10.35 4.96
N ASP A 83 -1.58 10.18 3.97
CA ASP A 83 -3.03 10.34 4.10
C ASP A 83 -3.66 9.25 4.98
N MET A 84 -3.19 7.99 4.89
CA MET A 84 -3.62 6.92 5.80
C MET A 84 -3.08 7.14 7.21
N PHE A 85 -1.79 7.47 7.34
CA PHE A 85 -1.13 7.71 8.63
C PHE A 85 -1.77 8.87 9.41
N SER A 86 -2.12 9.97 8.73
CA SER A 86 -2.73 11.14 9.38
C SER A 86 -4.17 10.93 9.88
N LYS A 87 -4.82 9.82 9.50
CA LYS A 87 -6.17 9.43 9.96
C LYS A 87 -6.17 8.45 11.13
N MET A 88 -5.00 7.98 11.55
CA MET A 88 -4.87 7.12 12.73
C MET A 88 -5.15 7.93 14.01
N PRO A 89 -5.64 7.29 15.08
CA PRO A 89 -5.92 7.94 16.36
C PRO A 89 -4.66 8.47 17.07
#